data_AF-X1BA04-F1
#
_entry.id   AF-X1BA04-F1
#
_cell.length_a   1.000
_cell.length_b   1.000
_cell.length_c   1.000
_cell.angle_alpha   90.00
_cell.angle_beta   90.00
_cell.angle_gamma   90.00
#
_symmetry.space_group_name_H-M   'P 1'
#
loop_
_entity.id
_entity.type
_entity.pdbx_description
1 polymer ?
#
loop_
_entity_poly.entity_id
_entity_poly.type
_entity_poly.pdbx_seq_one_letter_code
_entity_poly.pdbx_strand_id
1 'polypeptide(L)' 'MRDPNEMVKHTLEFIDPYFSKNADKGNIIIAGENFGTGSSREEAVHVFKLLGIKAVVAKSFARIYFRNLMNNGIPA' A
#
# COMPACT_ATOMS: atom_id res chain seq x y z
N MET A 1 3.65 -15.68 11.52
CA MET A 1 4.13 -14.55 10.70
C MET A 1 3.81 -14.92 9.26
N ARG A 2 2.99 -14.14 8.55
CA ARG A 2 2.55 -14.48 7.17
C ARG A 2 3.73 -14.27 6.21
N ASP A 3 3.84 -15.09 5.17
CA ASP A 3 4.87 -14.94 4.14
C ASP A 3 4.68 -13.61 3.39
N PRO A 4 5.63 -12.67 3.44
CA PRO A 4 5.52 -11.39 2.74
C PRO A 4 5.32 -11.54 1.23
N ASN A 5 5.94 -12.54 0.60
CA ASN A 5 5.79 -12.79 -0.83
C ASN A 5 4.37 -13.23 -1.19
N GLU A 6 3.72 -13.96 -0.29
CA GLU A 6 2.32 -14.33 -0.47
C GLU A 6 1.41 -13.12 -0.30
N MET A 7 1.67 -12.27 0.70
CA MET A 7 0.87 -11.05 0.92
C MET A 7 0.92 -10.08 -0.25
N VAL A 8 2.07 -9.96 -0.91
CA VAL A 8 2.24 -9.08 -2.09
C VAL A 8 1.23 -9.43 -3.19
N LYS A 9 0.99 -10.72 -3.44
CA LYS A 9 0.06 -11.19 -4.48
C LYS A 9 -1.38 -10.69 -4.27
N HIS A 10 -1.75 -10.44 -3.02
CA HIS A 10 -3.09 -10.02 -2.61
C HIS A 10 -3.21 -8.50 -2.41
N THR A 11 -2.20 -7.73 -2.81
CA THR A 11 -2.21 -6.27 -2.66
C THR A 11 -3.33 -5.64 -3.49
N LEU A 12 -4.27 -4.96 -2.83
CA LEU A 12 -5.44 -4.28 -3.42
C LEU A 12 -6.34 -5.19 -4.29
N GLU A 13 -6.26 -6.51 -4.13
CA GLU A 13 -6.92 -7.50 -4.99
C GLU A 13 -8.45 -7.34 -5.08
N PHE A 14 -9.08 -6.83 -4.02
CA PHE A 14 -10.51 -6.63 -3.95
C PHE A 14 -10.98 -5.49 -4.87
N ILE A 15 -10.10 -4.51 -5.14
CA ILE A 15 -10.37 -3.37 -6.01
C ILE A 15 -9.90 -3.68 -7.44
N ASP A 16 -8.69 -4.20 -7.57
CA ASP A 16 -8.10 -4.62 -8.83
C ASP A 16 -7.36 -5.96 -8.65
N PRO A 17 -7.91 -7.08 -9.15
CA PRO A 17 -7.30 -8.41 -8.99
C PRO A 17 -5.99 -8.57 -9.79
N TYR A 18 -5.67 -7.64 -10.69
CA TYR A 18 -4.43 -7.63 -11.46
C TYR A 18 -3.41 -6.63 -10.91
N PHE A 19 -3.73 -5.89 -9.84
CA PHE A 19 -2.88 -4.83 -9.29
C PHE A 19 -1.44 -5.31 -9.04
N SER A 20 -1.27 -6.39 -8.26
CA SER A 20 0.06 -6.91 -7.95
C SER A 20 0.84 -7.42 -9.18
N LYS A 21 0.15 -7.82 -10.25
CA LYS A 21 0.80 -8.29 -11.49
C LYS A 21 1.23 -7.13 -12.39
N ASN A 22 0.47 -6.04 -12.35
CA ASN A 22 0.68 -4.87 -13.19
C ASN A 22 1.55 -3.81 -12.50
N ALA A 23 1.70 -3.87 -11.18
CA ALA A 23 2.54 -2.97 -10.42
C ALA A 23 4.02 -3.17 -10.80
N ASP A 24 4.67 -2.07 -11.18
CA ASP A 24 6.09 -2.03 -11.52
C ASP A 24 6.86 -1.05 -10.61
N LYS A 25 8.17 -1.24 -10.53
CA LYS A 25 9.10 -0.38 -9.82
C LYS A 25 9.03 1.03 -10.41
N GLY A 26 8.53 1.97 -9.62
CA GLY A 26 8.35 3.35 -10.08
C GLY A 26 6.91 3.85 -10.07
N ASN A 27 5.93 2.95 -9.92
CA ASN A 27 4.53 3.37 -9.88
C ASN A 27 4.20 4.19 -8.63
N ILE A 28 3.22 5.07 -8.79
CA ILE A 28 2.63 5.89 -7.74
C ILE A 28 1.16 5.52 -7.64
N ILE A 29 0.66 5.31 -6.42
CA ILE A 29 -0.76 5.05 -6.19
C ILE A 29 -1.49 6.38 -6.10
N ILE A 30 -2.59 6.54 -6.83
CA ILE A 30 -3.47 7.70 -6.73
C ILE A 30 -4.80 7.26 -6.11
N ALA A 31 -5.23 7.93 -5.05
CA ALA A 31 -6.41 7.56 -4.28
C ALA A 31 -7.30 8.75 -3.89
N GLY A 32 -8.51 8.43 -3.44
CA GLY A 32 -9.50 9.40 -2.97
C GLY A 32 -9.28 9.81 -1.51
N GLU A 33 -10.39 9.96 -0.79
CA GLU A 33 -10.39 10.33 0.62
C GLU A 33 -10.21 9.10 1.52
N ASN A 34 -9.62 9.32 2.70
CA ASN A 34 -9.44 8.35 3.77
C ASN A 34 -8.76 7.04 3.31
N PHE A 35 -7.72 7.16 2.47
CA PHE A 35 -6.97 6.01 2.00
C PHE A 35 -6.31 5.26 3.16
N GLY A 36 -6.35 3.93 3.10
CA GLY A 36 -5.81 3.06 4.13
C GLY A 36 -6.67 2.96 5.40
N THR A 37 -7.96 3.30 5.32
CA THR A 37 -8.90 3.08 6.42
C THR A 37 -9.02 1.60 6.80
N GLY A 38 -9.27 1.34 8.09
CA GLY A 38 -9.43 -0.01 8.62
C GLY A 38 -8.45 -0.35 9.75
N SER A 39 -8.11 -1.63 9.86
CA SER A 39 -7.27 -2.14 10.95
C SER A 39 -5.82 -1.63 10.87
N SER A 40 -5.18 -1.45 12.04
CA SER A 40 -3.76 -1.10 12.18
C SER A 40 -2.83 -2.24 11.80
N ARG A 41 -2.79 -2.63 10.52
CA ARG A 41 -1.88 -3.64 9.98
C ARG A 41 -0.74 -2.95 9.26
N GLU A 42 0.46 -3.09 9.78
CA GLU A 42 1.66 -2.51 9.15
C GLU A 42 2.00 -3.23 7.83
N GLU A 43 1.61 -4.50 7.72
CA GLU A 43 1.82 -5.30 6.52
C GLU A 43 1.09 -4.71 5.30
N ALA A 44 -0.01 -3.97 5.50
CA ALA A 44 -0.75 -3.29 4.43
C ALA A 44 0.06 -2.14 3.77
N VAL A 45 1.12 -1.68 4.42
CA VAL A 45 2.07 -0.72 3.87
C VAL A 45 3.33 -1.44 3.35
N HIS A 46 3.78 -2.47 4.06
CA HIS A 46 5.00 -3.20 3.70
C HIS A 46 4.95 -3.79 2.27
N VAL A 47 3.78 -4.30 1.86
CA VAL A 47 3.58 -4.84 0.51
C VAL A 47 3.87 -3.84 -0.61
N PHE A 48 3.62 -2.53 -0.39
CA PHE A 48 3.94 -1.50 -1.37
C PHE A 48 5.44 -1.31 -1.57
N LYS A 49 6.22 -1.48 -0.50
CA LYS A 49 7.68 -1.43 -0.57
C LYS A 49 8.24 -2.62 -1.36
N LEU A 50 7.67 -3.81 -1.16
CA LEU A 50 8.05 -5.02 -1.88
C LEU A 50 7.68 -4.93 -3.37
N LEU A 51 6.54 -4.34 -3.70
CA LEU A 51 6.12 -4.03 -5.08
C LEU A 51 6.93 -2.91 -5.73
N GLY A 52 7.73 -2.15 -4.97
CA GLY A 52 8.52 -1.04 -5.50
C GLY A 52 7.71 0.23 -5.79
N ILE A 53 6.54 0.39 -5.16
CA ILE A 53 5.73 1.62 -5.20
C ILE A 53 6.54 2.77 -4.60
N LYS A 54 6.55 3.91 -5.29
CA LYS A 54 7.39 5.06 -4.92
C LYS A 54 6.69 6.10 -4.04
N ALA A 55 5.38 6.23 -4.19
CA ALA A 55 4.59 7.15 -3.38
C ALA A 55 3.11 6.76 -3.44
N VAL A 56 2.34 7.27 -2.48
CA VAL A 56 0.88 7.25 -2.51
C VAL A 56 0.40 8.70 -2.48
N VAL A 57 -0.43 9.13 -3.42
CA VAL A 57 -1.05 10.46 -3.40
C VAL A 57 -2.54 10.26 -3.19
N ALA A 58 -3.07 10.79 -2.09
CA ALA A 58 -4.49 10.69 -1.76
C ALA A 58 -5.05 12.06 -1.36
N LYS A 59 -6.37 12.24 -1.47
CA LYS A 59 -7.04 13.45 -0.94
C LYS A 59 -6.93 13.52 0.59
N SER A 60 -6.98 12.37 1.26
CA SER A 60 -6.74 12.24 2.69
C SER A 60 -6.39 10.80 3.06
N PHE A 61 -5.77 10.60 4.22
CA PHE A 61 -5.31 9.30 4.71
C PHE A 61 -5.90 8.98 6.08
N ALA A 62 -6.12 7.69 6.35
CA ALA A 62 -6.39 7.24 7.71
C ALA A 62 -5.15 7.44 8.58
N ARG A 63 -5.32 8.04 9.77
CA ARG A 63 -4.21 8.52 10.63
C ARG A 63 -3.13 7.47 10.89
N ILE A 64 -3.54 6.24 11.22
CA ILE A 64 -2.60 5.15 11.54
C ILE A 64 -1.87 4.69 10.27
N TYR A 65 -2.59 4.60 9.16
CA TYR A 65 -2.03 4.18 7.89
C TYR A 65 -0.98 5.17 7.39
N PHE A 66 -1.27 6.48 7.48
CA PHE A 66 -0.33 7.54 7.14
C PHE A 66 0.97 7.43 7.95
N ARG A 67 0.88 7.20 9.26
CA ARG A 67 2.06 6.96 10.10
C ARG A 67 2.85 5.72 9.65
N ASN A 68 2.17 4.65 9.27
CA ASN A 68 2.83 3.43 8.81
C ASN A 68 3.56 3.63 7.47
N LEU A 69 3.01 4.42 6.54
CA LEU A 69 3.70 4.85 5.30
C LEU A 69 5.02 5.54 5.65
N MET A 70 4.99 6.51 6.56
CA MET A 70 6.18 7.23 7.01
C MET A 70 7.22 6.32 7.67
N ASN A 71 6.78 5.44 8.58
CA ASN A 71 7.67 4.48 9.25
C ASN A 71 8.37 3.53 8.25
N ASN A 72 7.72 3.22 7.13
CA ASN A 72 8.28 2.34 6.11
C ASN A 72 9.09 3.08 5.02
N GLY A 73 9.12 4.41 5.07
CA GLY A 73 9.81 5.27 4.11
C GLY A 73 9.08 5.41 2.78
N ILE A 74 7.75 5.36 2.78
CA ILE A 74 6.91 5.58 1.59
C ILE A 74 6.32 7.00 1.68
N PRO A 75 6.72 7.92 0.78
CA PRO A 75 6.12 9.25 0.65
C PRO A 75 4.61 9.20 0.42
N ALA A 76 3.87 10.11 1.07
CA ALA A 76 2.41 10.17 1.08
C ALA A 76 1.88 11.61 1.10
#